data_AF-E2BA07-F1
#
_entry.id   AF-E2BA07-F1
#
_cell.length_a   1.000
_cell.length_b   1.000
_cell.length_c   1.000
_cell.angle_alpha   90.00
_cell.angle_beta   90.00
_cell.angle_gamma   90.00
#
_symmetry.space_group_name_H-M   'P 1'
#
loop_
_entity.id
_entity.type
_entity.pdbx_description
1 polymer ?
#
loop_
_entity_poly.entity_id
_entity_poly.type
_entity_poly.pdbx_seq_one_letter_code
_entity_poly.pdbx_strand_id
1 'polypeptide(L)' 'LVVGWGRAQMRVLEDWPLQCYKCLHYGHMVATCQTDNGLAGRCFRCGGAGHVEQGCTSVVRCPLCHKKGREA' A
#
# COMPACT_ATOMS: atom_id res chain seq x y z
N LEU A 1 -35.07 25.37 9.49
CA LEU A 1 -33.93 24.43 9.58
C LEU A 1 -34.08 23.64 10.87
N VAL A 2 -34.22 22.32 10.79
CA VAL A 2 -34.29 21.45 11.96
C VAL A 2 -32.94 20.76 12.11
N VAL A 3 -32.24 21.05 13.20
CA VAL A 3 -30.99 20.38 13.57
C VAL A 3 -31.34 19.41 14.70
N GLY A 4 -30.98 18.14 14.52
CA GLY A 4 -31.24 17.08 15.49
C GLY A 4 -29.98 16.29 15.82
N TRP A 5 -30.05 15.50 16.89
CA TRP A 5 -28.93 14.67 17.34
C TRP A 5 -28.95 13.29 16.70
N GLY A 6 -27.82 12.87 16.12
CA GLY A 6 -27.59 11.50 15.66
C GLY A 6 -26.66 10.74 16.61
N ARG A 7 -26.87 9.42 16.75
CA ARG A 7 -25.94 8.52 17.47
C ARG A 7 -25.15 7.69 16.47
N ALA A 8 -23.83 7.67 16.63
CA ALA A 8 -22.93 6.77 15.92
C ALA A 8 -22.28 5.81 16.92
N GLN A 9 -22.21 4.53 16.57
CA GLN A 9 -21.44 3.54 17.33
C GLN A 9 -20.02 3.46 16.78
N MET A 10 -19.04 3.54 17.66
CA MET A 10 -17.62 3.32 17.35
C MET A 10 -17.22 1.96 17.91
N ARG A 11 -16.61 1.12 17.08
CA ARG A 11 -15.89 -0.07 17.55
C ARG A 11 -14.40 0.23 17.52
N VAL A 12 -13.68 -0.16 18.57
CA VAL A 12 -12.22 -0.11 18.57
C VAL A 12 -11.73 -1.17 17.59
N LEU A 13 -11.03 -0.74 16.54
CA LEU A 13 -10.31 -1.65 15.65
C LEU A 13 -8.96 -1.95 16.29
N GLU A 14 -8.46 -3.16 16.09
CA GLU A 14 -7.07 -3.50 16.43
C GLU A 14 -6.11 -2.58 15.66
N ASP A 15 -4.92 -2.36 16.21
CA ASP A 15 -3.91 -1.52 15.57
C ASP A 15 -3.53 -2.10 14.21
N TRP A 16 -3.79 -1.35 13.14
CA TRP A 16 -3.34 -1.75 11.81
C TRP A 16 -1.81 -1.67 11.76
N PRO A 17 -1.11 -2.74 11.35
CA PRO A 17 0.34 -2.73 11.33
C PRO A 17 0.85 -1.70 10.33
N LEU A 18 1.77 -0.85 10.79
CA LEU A 18 2.41 0.17 9.96
C LEU A 18 3.11 -0.50 8.77
N GLN A 19 2.66 -0.18 7.55
CA GLN A 19 3.25 -0.70 6.32
C GLN A 19 4.03 0.40 5.60
N CYS A 20 5.27 0.10 5.24
CA CYS A 20 6.12 1.02 4.50
C CYS A 20 5.67 1.12 3.04
N TYR A 21 5.29 2.31 2.58
CA TYR A 21 4.89 2.52 1.19
C TYR A 21 6.05 2.37 0.17
N LYS A 22 7.30 2.50 0.63
CA LYS A 22 8.50 2.37 -0.23
C LYS A 22 8.85 0.90 -0.50
N CYS A 23 8.69 -0.01 0.45
CA CYS A 23 9.11 -1.42 0.28
C CYS A 23 8.00 -2.44 0.55
N LEU A 24 6.80 -1.99 0.94
CA LEU A 24 5.62 -2.80 1.27
C LEU A 24 5.80 -3.79 2.43
N HIS A 25 6.84 -3.63 3.24
CA HIS A 25 7.04 -4.41 4.48
C HIS A 25 6.47 -3.69 5.70
N TYR A 26 6.06 -4.46 6.70
CA TYR A 26 5.52 -3.95 7.95
C TYR A 26 6.63 -3.51 8.93
N GLY A 27 6.22 -2.75 9.95
CA GLY A 27 7.06 -2.38 11.10
C GLY A 27 7.84 -1.08 10.96
N HIS A 28 7.72 -0.37 9.82
CA HIS A 28 8.42 0.90 9.62
C HIS A 28 7.70 1.78 8.58
N MET A 29 8.01 3.08 8.59
CA MET A 29 7.51 4.05 7.61
C MET A 29 8.57 4.35 6.54
N VAL A 30 8.19 5.04 5.47
CA VAL A 30 9.12 5.43 4.40
C VAL A 30 10.33 6.20 4.93
N ALA A 31 10.15 7.06 5.92
CA ALA A 31 11.22 7.87 6.51
C ALA A 31 12.33 7.03 7.19
N THR A 32 12.00 5.84 7.67
CA THR A 32 12.95 4.93 8.34
C THR A 32 13.31 3.72 7.46
N CYS A 33 12.92 3.73 6.19
CA CYS A 33 13.15 2.62 5.27
C CYS A 33 14.57 2.63 4.72
N GLN A 34 15.37 1.64 5.14
CA GLN A 34 16.76 1.45 4.73
C GLN A 34 16.90 0.65 3.41
N THR A 35 15.78 0.30 2.76
CA THR A 35 15.83 -0.46 1.50
C THR A 35 16.14 0.44 0.32
N ASP A 36 17.22 0.15 -0.41
CA ASP A 36 17.56 0.83 -1.66
C ASP A 36 16.71 0.36 -2.84
N ASN A 37 16.30 -0.91 -2.82
CA ASN A 37 15.53 -1.53 -3.90
C ASN A 37 14.01 -1.60 -3.60
N GLY A 38 13.42 -0.45 -3.26
CA GLY A 38 11.98 -0.27 -3.01
C GLY A 38 11.15 -0.07 -4.28
N LEU A 39 9.82 0.02 -4.16
CA LEU A 39 8.87 0.38 -5.22
C LEU A 39 8.81 1.89 -5.54
N ALA A 40 9.76 2.70 -5.04
CA ALA A 40 9.81 4.11 -5.38
C ALA A 40 9.83 4.31 -6.91
N GLY A 41 8.84 5.01 -7.44
CA GLY A 41 8.69 5.25 -8.89
C GLY A 41 8.23 4.04 -9.71
N ARG A 42 7.82 2.95 -9.07
CA ARG A 42 7.22 1.77 -9.71
C ARG A 42 5.71 1.73 -9.47
N CYS A 43 4.98 1.23 -10.44
CA CYS A 43 3.55 1.01 -10.36
C CYS A 43 3.23 -0.01 -9.26
N PHE A 44 2.39 0.38 -8.29
CA PHE A 44 1.96 -0.51 -7.21
C PHE A 44 1.14 -1.71 -7.70
N ARG A 45 0.52 -1.60 -8.87
CA ARG A 45 -0.33 -2.64 -9.46
C ARG A 45 0.45 -3.77 -10.11
N CYS A 46 1.52 -3.45 -10.84
CA CYS A 46 2.25 -4.43 -11.66
C CYS A 46 3.77 -4.47 -11.40
N GLY A 47 4.32 -3.51 -10.66
CA GLY A 47 5.75 -3.38 -10.39
C GLY A 47 6.58 -2.76 -11.52
N GLY A 48 5.95 -2.40 -12.66
CA GLY A 48 6.61 -1.76 -13.80
C GLY A 48 7.01 -0.31 -13.53
N ALA A 49 7.97 0.21 -14.30
CA ALA A 49 8.41 1.60 -14.23
C ALA A 49 7.67 2.49 -15.26
N GLY A 50 7.78 3.81 -15.09
CA GLY A 50 7.29 4.79 -16.07
C GLY A 50 5.79 5.09 -16.03
N HIS A 51 5.06 4.53 -15.07
CA HIS A 51 3.64 4.82 -14.86
C HIS A 51 3.22 4.55 -13.40
N VAL A 52 2.07 5.12 -13.01
CA VAL A 52 1.41 4.88 -11.72
C VAL A 52 0.18 3.98 -11.90
N GLU A 53 -0.36 3.46 -10.81
CA GLU A 53 -1.46 2.50 -10.80
C GLU A 53 -2.72 2.97 -11.55
N GLN A 54 -3.00 4.27 -11.50
CA GLN A 54 -4.21 4.87 -12.06
C GLN A 54 -4.32 4.73 -13.59
N GLY A 55 -3.20 4.53 -14.29
CA GLY A 55 -3.13 4.30 -15.74
C GLY A 55 -2.62 2.92 -16.14
N CYS A 56 -2.46 1.98 -15.19
CA CYS A 56 -1.86 0.69 -15.46
C CYS A 56 -2.87 -0.29 -16.09
N THR A 57 -2.60 -0.74 -17.31
CA THR A 57 -3.40 -1.75 -18.04
C THR A 57 -2.84 -3.18 -17.94
N SER A 58 -1.68 -3.34 -17.27
CA SER A 58 -1.06 -4.64 -17.08
C SER A 58 -1.82 -5.51 -16.08
N VAL A 59 -1.55 -6.82 -16.12
CA VAL A 59 -2.06 -7.78 -15.14
C VAL A 59 -1.57 -7.38 -13.75
N VAL A 60 -2.49 -7.42 -12.77
CA VAL A 60 -2.15 -7.18 -11.36
C VAL A 60 -1.17 -8.25 -10.91
N ARG A 61 -0.06 -7.83 -10.30
CA ARG A 61 0.94 -8.74 -9.76
C ARG A 61 1.42 -8.19 -8.44
N CYS A 62 1.56 -9.06 -7.44
CA CYS A 62 2.17 -8.67 -6.18
C CYS A 62 3.68 -8.41 -6.39
N PRO A 63 4.15 -7.16 -6.25
CA PRO A 63 5.56 -6.84 -6.52
C PRO A 63 6.52 -7.53 -5.55
N LEU A 64 6.05 -7.83 -4.33
CA LEU A 64 6.81 -8.59 -3.34
C LEU A 64 6.96 -10.06 -3.73
N CYS A 65 5.90 -10.70 -4.21
CA CYS A 65 5.94 -12.09 -4.66
C CYS A 65 6.78 -12.23 -5.92
N HIS A 66 6.60 -11.31 -6.88
CA HIS A 66 7.39 -11.30 -8.11
C HIS A 66 8.89 -11.15 -7.81
N LYS A 67 9.29 -10.24 -6.91
CA LYS A 67 10.69 -10.10 -6.46
C LYS A 67 11.23 -11.37 -5.79
N LYS A 68 10.37 -12.17 -5.16
CA LYS A 68 10.71 -13.45 -4.54
C LYS A 68 10.63 -14.64 -5.52
N GLY A 69 10.34 -14.42 -6.80
CA GLY A 69 10.20 -15.48 -7.80
C GLY A 69 8.97 -16.37 -7.58
N ARG A 70 7.97 -15.88 -6.83
CA ARG A 70 6.71 -16.60 -6.60
C ARG A 70 5.69 -16.14 -7.62
N GLU A 71 5.01 -17.10 -8.25
CA GLU A 71 3.79 -16.83 -9.00
C GLU A 71 2.69 -16.51 -7.97
N ALA A 72 2.15 -15.30 -8.06
CA ALA A 72 1.10 -14.78 -7.19
C ALA A 72 -0.15 -14.48 -8.02
#